data_AF-A0AAW3H9D6-F1
#
_entry.id   AF-A0AAW3H9D6-F1
#
_cell.length_a   1.000
_cell.length_b   1.000
_cell.length_c   1.000
_cell.angle_alpha   90.00
_cell.angle_beta   90.00
_cell.angle_gamma   90.00
#
_symmetry.space_group_name_H-M   'P 1'
#
loop_
_entity.id
_entity.type
_entity.pdbx_description
1 polymer ?
#
loop_
_entity_poly.entity_id
_entity_poly.type
_entity_poly.pdbx_seq_one_letter_code
_entity_poly.pdbx_strand_id
1 'polypeptide(L)'
;MEENELVKKYSDLLPIFASDYFLAKDSYVKYIQILDRLLNANKTSVLEEIKSDIKDNNPWKDNSLKSEDDFKSVAKVDKPILIPILEKEIEAHKQHKKEEDVEIIIKNRFKDFEHIFDGNFEDPRVLILGINPKMNTFDHEPYNLKNVYDKPFDRCRPILNSSNPKPNDYYFSHSNGVFFKGMIKNKMDIYNRVLEQIKSENEYTPVAIWEFFPYASKSETKWFDNVEIGIGGKEIRQYLMLRRILPSQIWLLCLLTYTIKKAILENQKLTIFLKKNNKEFRESFLDQYFSYINLQEVENIHLLTKKNGRSKEFSFTNVKPYYKNLTWKDIDNTEMFFSEVWGLEVKE
;
A
#
# COMPACT_ATOMS: atom_id res chain seq x y z
N MET A 1 17.20 -17.79 24.39
CA MET A 1 15.92 -17.81 23.63
C MET A 1 16.33 -17.86 22.18
N GLU A 2 16.16 -19.00 21.51
CA GLU A 2 16.54 -19.10 20.09
C GLU A 2 15.54 -18.32 19.24
N GLU A 3 16.06 -17.44 18.40
CA GLU A 3 15.28 -16.70 17.41
C GLU A 3 14.76 -17.68 16.35
N ASN A 4 13.50 -17.51 15.95
CA ASN A 4 12.83 -18.38 14.98
C ASN A 4 13.61 -18.46 13.65
N GLU A 5 13.82 -19.66 13.11
CA GLU A 5 14.62 -19.88 11.89
C GLU A 5 14.11 -19.11 10.66
N LEU A 6 12.78 -18.93 10.53
CA LEU A 6 12.24 -18.13 9.43
C LEU A 6 12.48 -16.64 9.63
N VAL A 7 12.51 -16.15 10.86
CA VAL A 7 12.89 -14.75 11.16
C VAL A 7 14.33 -14.50 10.69
N LYS A 8 15.24 -15.43 10.98
CA LYS A 8 16.63 -15.37 10.50
C LYS A 8 16.70 -15.45 8.97
N LYS A 9 15.94 -16.39 8.36
CA LYS A 9 15.90 -16.59 6.91
C LYS A 9 15.56 -15.30 6.16
N TYR A 10 14.61 -14.51 6.67
CA TYR A 10 14.11 -13.30 6.03
C TYR A 10 14.65 -12.00 6.67
N SER A 11 15.71 -12.06 7.48
CA SER A 11 16.24 -10.87 8.18
C SER A 11 16.76 -9.79 7.24
N ASP A 12 17.11 -10.19 6.03
CA ASP A 12 17.59 -9.33 4.97
C ASP A 12 16.45 -8.50 4.36
N LEU A 13 15.28 -9.11 4.15
CA LEU A 13 14.04 -8.50 3.65
C LEU A 13 13.22 -7.78 4.75
N LEU A 14 13.20 -8.34 5.96
CA LEU A 14 12.32 -7.94 7.05
C LEU A 14 13.18 -7.49 8.25
N PRO A 15 13.58 -6.21 8.33
CA PRO A 15 14.41 -5.71 9.41
C PRO A 15 13.60 -5.60 10.71
N ILE A 16 13.49 -6.70 11.44
CA ILE A 16 12.76 -6.79 12.71
C ILE A 16 13.72 -6.46 13.84
N PHE A 17 13.39 -5.46 14.63
CA PHE A 17 14.20 -5.10 15.80
C PHE A 17 13.85 -6.02 16.96
N ALA A 18 14.86 -6.43 17.73
CA ALA A 18 14.66 -7.35 18.87
C ALA A 18 13.62 -6.82 19.87
N SER A 19 13.60 -5.51 20.13
CA SER A 19 12.60 -4.87 21.01
C SER A 19 11.17 -5.10 20.51
N ASP A 20 10.94 -5.01 19.20
CA ASP A 20 9.62 -5.20 18.61
C ASP A 20 9.24 -6.66 18.57
N TYR A 21 10.20 -7.51 18.20
CA TYR A 21 10.02 -8.94 18.17
C TYR A 21 9.49 -9.47 19.50
N PHE A 22 10.04 -9.02 20.63
CA PHE A 22 9.55 -9.47 21.94
C PHE A 22 8.17 -8.92 22.29
N LEU A 23 7.80 -7.72 21.81
CA LEU A 23 6.49 -7.13 22.06
C LEU A 23 5.36 -7.76 21.23
N ALA A 24 5.68 -8.32 20.04
CA ALA A 24 4.69 -8.88 19.12
C ALA A 24 5.12 -10.22 18.51
N LYS A 25 5.82 -11.06 19.29
CA LYS A 25 6.49 -12.29 18.83
C LYS A 25 5.60 -13.20 18.00
N ASP A 26 4.41 -13.51 18.53
CA ASP A 26 3.50 -14.46 17.90
C ASP A 26 3.00 -13.95 16.55
N SER A 27 2.71 -12.65 16.46
CA SER A 27 2.32 -11.99 15.21
C SER A 27 3.44 -12.03 14.17
N TYR A 28 4.68 -11.70 14.55
CA TYR A 28 5.83 -11.79 13.65
C TYR A 28 6.01 -13.20 13.11
N VAL A 29 6.03 -14.21 13.99
CA VAL A 29 6.20 -15.61 13.61
C VAL A 29 5.09 -16.06 12.66
N LYS A 30 3.82 -15.75 13.00
CA LYS A 30 2.67 -16.16 12.18
C LYS A 30 2.70 -15.51 10.79
N TYR A 31 2.95 -14.21 10.69
CA TYR A 31 2.98 -13.53 9.38
C TYR A 31 4.17 -13.96 8.53
N ILE A 32 5.34 -14.22 9.13
CA ILE A 32 6.49 -14.75 8.40
C ILE A 32 6.22 -16.16 7.89
N GLN A 33 5.54 -17.01 8.66
CA GLN A 33 5.12 -18.34 8.20
C GLN A 33 4.15 -18.26 7.01
N ILE A 34 3.22 -17.30 7.02
CA ILE A 34 2.32 -17.05 5.88
C ILE A 34 3.14 -16.60 4.66
N LEU A 35 4.06 -15.65 4.84
CA LEU A 35 4.91 -15.15 3.77
C LEU A 35 5.79 -16.25 3.16
N ASP A 36 6.42 -17.09 3.99
CA ASP A 36 7.23 -18.22 3.55
C ASP A 36 6.40 -19.19 2.68
N ARG A 37 5.20 -19.55 3.15
CA ARG A 37 4.27 -20.40 2.38
C ARG A 37 3.88 -19.77 1.05
N LEU A 38 3.66 -18.46 1.00
CA LEU A 38 3.38 -17.74 -0.24
C LEU A 38 4.56 -17.79 -1.21
N LEU A 39 5.76 -17.47 -0.73
CA LEU A 39 6.97 -17.46 -1.57
C LEU A 39 7.28 -18.85 -2.14
N ASN A 40 7.03 -19.91 -1.37
CA ASN A 40 7.21 -21.30 -1.78
C ASN A 40 6.01 -21.91 -2.53
N ALA A 41 4.89 -21.18 -2.67
CA ALA A 41 3.71 -21.70 -3.36
C ALA A 41 3.98 -21.90 -4.86
N ASN A 42 3.62 -23.08 -5.35
CA ASN A 42 3.79 -23.51 -6.74
C ASN A 42 2.48 -23.98 -7.41
N LYS A 43 1.34 -23.88 -6.70
CA LYS A 43 0.01 -24.28 -7.17
C LYS A 43 -1.06 -23.37 -6.59
N THR A 44 -2.09 -23.06 -7.38
CA THR A 44 -3.21 -22.20 -6.96
C THR A 44 -3.99 -22.75 -5.77
N SER A 45 -4.13 -24.08 -5.64
CA SER A 45 -4.82 -24.69 -4.50
C SER A 45 -4.16 -24.34 -3.16
N VAL A 46 -2.82 -24.25 -3.12
CA VAL A 46 -2.07 -23.84 -1.93
C VAL A 46 -2.33 -22.37 -1.61
N LEU A 47 -2.48 -21.52 -2.63
CA LEU A 47 -2.81 -20.11 -2.43
C LEU A 47 -4.20 -19.93 -1.80
N GLU A 48 -5.20 -20.72 -2.16
CA GLU A 48 -6.54 -20.64 -1.55
C GLU A 48 -6.54 -21.02 -0.05
N GLU A 49 -5.71 -21.98 0.35
CA GLU A 49 -5.48 -22.27 1.76
C GLU A 49 -4.83 -21.07 2.47
N ILE A 50 -3.76 -20.51 1.88
CA ILE A 50 -3.06 -19.37 2.47
C ILE A 50 -3.93 -18.12 2.53
N LYS A 51 -4.80 -17.90 1.54
CA LYS A 51 -5.79 -16.81 1.52
C LYS A 51 -6.69 -16.86 2.75
N SER A 52 -7.09 -18.05 3.18
CA SER A 52 -7.87 -18.23 4.40
C SER A 52 -7.06 -17.82 5.63
N ASP A 53 -5.78 -18.23 5.72
CA ASP A 53 -4.87 -17.77 6.78
C ASP A 53 -4.67 -16.24 6.79
N ILE A 54 -4.54 -15.59 5.62
CA ILE A 54 -4.43 -14.13 5.52
C ILE A 54 -5.70 -13.46 6.08
N LYS A 55 -6.89 -13.97 5.71
CA LYS A 55 -8.17 -13.48 6.21
C LYS A 55 -8.33 -13.69 7.70
N ASP A 56 -7.90 -14.83 8.23
CA ASP A 56 -8.08 -15.17 9.65
C ASP A 56 -7.11 -14.43 10.57
N ASN A 57 -5.94 -14.08 10.05
CA ASN A 57 -4.94 -13.34 10.79
C ASN A 57 -4.90 -11.85 10.38
N ASN A 58 -6.00 -11.32 9.85
CA ASN A 58 -6.07 -9.91 9.51
C ASN A 58 -6.01 -9.03 10.79
N PRO A 59 -4.99 -8.16 10.93
CA PRO A 59 -4.76 -7.41 12.16
C PRO A 59 -5.81 -6.33 12.47
N TRP A 60 -6.75 -6.09 11.56
CA TRP A 60 -7.86 -5.15 11.70
C TRP A 60 -9.26 -5.82 11.81
N LYS A 61 -9.36 -7.17 11.75
CA LYS A 61 -10.64 -7.92 11.67
C LYS A 61 -11.57 -7.78 12.88
N ASP A 62 -11.03 -7.48 14.06
CA ASP A 62 -11.78 -7.52 15.34
C ASP A 62 -11.71 -6.22 16.15
N ASN A 63 -12.41 -5.18 15.67
CA ASN A 63 -12.76 -3.98 16.46
C ASN A 63 -11.64 -2.96 16.77
N SER A 64 -10.54 -2.90 16.02
CA SER A 64 -9.58 -1.79 16.21
C SER A 64 -10.28 -0.43 16.07
N LEU A 65 -11.25 -0.31 15.15
CA LEU A 65 -12.01 0.91 14.88
C LEU A 65 -13.21 1.18 15.80
N LYS A 66 -13.55 0.28 16.75
CA LYS A 66 -14.69 0.49 17.68
C LYS A 66 -14.30 1.14 19.01
N SER A 67 -13.00 1.24 19.31
CA SER A 67 -12.55 1.94 20.52
C SER A 67 -12.67 3.45 20.35
N GLU A 68 -13.08 4.15 21.41
CA GLU A 68 -12.98 5.62 21.52
C GLU A 68 -11.52 6.11 21.69
N ASP A 69 -10.55 5.20 21.64
CA ASP A 69 -9.12 5.47 21.66
C ASP A 69 -8.69 6.30 20.44
N ASP A 70 -7.85 7.31 20.68
CA ASP A 70 -7.28 8.21 19.69
C ASP A 70 -6.46 7.48 18.61
N PHE A 71 -6.01 6.25 18.89
CA PHE A 71 -5.23 5.41 17.98
C PHE A 71 -6.00 4.20 17.42
N LYS A 72 -7.32 4.33 17.23
CA LYS A 72 -8.20 3.23 16.79
C LYS A 72 -7.83 2.60 15.43
N SER A 73 -7.21 3.31 14.49
CA SER A 73 -6.79 2.70 13.21
C SER A 73 -5.46 1.93 13.31
N VAL A 74 -4.73 2.04 14.43
CA VAL A 74 -3.52 1.24 14.67
C VAL A 74 -3.92 -0.24 14.73
N ALA A 75 -3.26 -1.04 13.90
CA ALA A 75 -3.42 -2.48 13.88
C ALA A 75 -3.25 -3.05 15.30
N LYS A 76 -4.12 -3.98 15.71
CA LYS A 76 -4.09 -4.54 17.08
C LYS A 76 -2.71 -5.07 17.47
N VAL A 77 -2.05 -5.71 16.51
CA VAL A 77 -0.72 -6.32 16.66
C VAL A 77 0.42 -5.30 16.75
N ASP A 78 0.21 -4.07 16.28
CA ASP A 78 1.20 -3.00 16.31
C ASP A 78 1.07 -2.13 17.56
N LYS A 79 -0.10 -2.11 18.23
CA LYS A 79 -0.36 -1.24 19.38
C LYS A 79 0.73 -1.30 20.47
N PRO A 80 1.22 -2.48 20.91
CA PRO A 80 2.26 -2.55 21.95
C PRO A 80 3.60 -1.91 21.55
N ILE A 81 3.86 -1.80 20.24
CA ILE A 81 5.09 -1.23 19.69
C ILE A 81 4.90 0.25 19.39
N LEU A 82 3.83 0.59 18.68
CA LEU A 82 3.67 1.88 18.04
C LEU A 82 3.11 2.95 18.97
N ILE A 83 2.13 2.63 19.82
CA ILE A 83 1.51 3.62 20.73
C ILE A 83 2.56 4.26 21.65
N PRO A 84 3.44 3.51 22.34
CA PRO A 84 4.46 4.13 23.19
C PRO A 84 5.40 5.08 22.43
N ILE A 85 5.69 4.77 21.17
CA ILE A 85 6.54 5.62 20.30
C ILE A 85 5.78 6.91 19.95
N LEU A 86 4.49 6.81 19.63
CA LEU A 86 3.64 7.97 19.32
C LEU A 86 3.43 8.88 20.54
N GLU A 87 3.22 8.30 21.71
CA GLU A 87 3.12 9.06 22.97
C GLU A 87 4.42 9.81 23.29
N LYS A 88 5.57 9.14 23.14
CA LYS A 88 6.89 9.78 23.30
C LYS A 88 7.12 10.90 22.29
N GLU A 89 6.68 10.71 21.04
CA GLU A 89 6.75 11.73 20.00
C GLU A 89 5.89 12.95 20.36
N ILE A 90 4.63 12.74 20.78
CA ILE A 90 3.74 13.81 21.23
C ILE A 90 4.37 14.58 22.41
N GLU A 91 4.89 13.87 23.41
CA GLU A 91 5.51 14.48 24.58
C GLU A 91 6.77 15.27 24.23
N ALA A 92 7.63 14.74 23.35
CA ALA A 92 8.80 15.46 22.87
C ALA A 92 8.41 16.76 22.15
N HIS A 93 7.34 16.75 21.36
CA HIS A 93 6.84 17.97 20.73
C HIS A 93 6.30 18.99 21.74
N LYS A 94 5.55 18.55 22.76
CA LYS A 94 5.04 19.43 23.83
C LYS A 94 6.16 20.13 24.61
N GLN A 95 7.29 19.47 24.81
CA GLN A 95 8.46 20.04 25.50
C GLN A 95 9.20 21.08 24.65
N HIS A 96 9.18 20.95 23.31
CA HIS A 96 9.94 21.80 22.40
C HIS A 96 9.12 22.87 21.67
N LYS A 97 7.78 22.78 21.65
CA LYS A 97 6.85 23.74 21.04
C LYS A 97 5.56 23.87 21.87
N LYS A 98 5.03 25.09 22.01
CA LYS A 98 3.71 25.36 22.60
C LYS A 98 2.60 25.15 21.56
N GLU A 99 2.18 23.92 21.27
CA GLU A 99 1.00 23.74 20.40
C GLU A 99 0.17 22.52 20.84
N GLU A 100 -1.00 22.78 21.43
CA GLU A 100 -2.09 21.81 21.59
C GLU A 100 -2.45 21.14 20.25
N ASP A 101 -2.15 21.82 19.14
CA ASP A 101 -2.36 21.35 17.77
C ASP A 101 -1.52 20.12 17.39
N VAL A 102 -0.34 19.89 17.98
CA VAL A 102 0.51 18.73 17.57
C VAL A 102 -0.11 17.40 17.98
N GLU A 103 -0.63 17.33 19.21
CA GLU A 103 -1.32 16.15 19.69
C GLU A 103 -2.55 15.84 18.82
N ILE A 104 -3.33 16.87 18.49
CA ILE A 104 -4.50 16.75 17.61
C ILE A 104 -4.05 16.29 16.21
N ILE A 105 -2.99 16.87 15.64
CA ILE A 105 -2.46 16.51 14.32
C ILE A 105 -2.09 15.04 14.28
N ILE A 106 -1.29 14.57 15.25
CA ILE A 106 -0.80 13.19 15.29
C ILE A 106 -1.98 12.24 15.50
N LYS A 107 -2.81 12.46 16.53
CA LYS A 107 -3.97 11.60 16.81
C LYS A 107 -4.93 11.51 15.63
N ASN A 108 -5.20 12.62 14.94
CA ASN A 108 -6.04 12.61 13.74
C ASN A 108 -5.49 11.70 12.62
N ARG A 109 -4.18 11.41 12.57
CA ARG A 109 -3.62 10.47 11.57
C ARG A 109 -4.01 9.01 11.83
N PHE A 110 -4.55 8.71 13.02
CA PHE A 110 -4.94 7.38 13.46
C PHE A 110 -6.45 7.24 13.75
N LYS A 111 -7.25 8.25 13.38
CA LYS A 111 -8.70 8.32 13.63
C LYS A 111 -9.59 7.70 12.55
N ASP A 112 -9.07 6.78 11.71
CA ASP A 112 -9.74 6.21 10.51
C ASP A 112 -9.46 7.02 9.21
N PHE A 113 -8.19 7.38 8.98
CA PHE A 113 -7.72 8.13 7.80
C PHE A 113 -7.27 7.18 6.68
N GLU A 114 -7.65 7.49 5.42
CA GLU A 114 -7.28 6.87 4.12
C GLU A 114 -6.80 5.39 4.07
N HIS A 115 -7.18 4.73 2.99
CA HIS A 115 -6.91 3.31 2.79
C HIS A 115 -5.40 3.03 2.65
N ILE A 116 -4.89 2.18 3.54
CA ILE A 116 -3.56 1.56 3.43
C ILE A 116 -3.51 0.62 2.22
N PHE A 117 -4.64 -0.03 1.96
CA PHE A 117 -4.87 -0.81 0.78
C PHE A 117 -6.33 -0.70 0.36
N ASP A 118 -6.62 -0.82 -0.94
CA ASP A 118 -7.98 -0.79 -1.46
C ASP A 118 -8.13 -1.54 -2.78
N GLY A 119 -9.37 -1.82 -3.16
CA GLY A 119 -9.71 -2.47 -4.42
C GLY A 119 -9.52 -3.98 -4.40
N ASN A 120 -9.22 -4.54 -5.57
CA ASN A 120 -9.25 -5.98 -5.82
C ASN A 120 -7.85 -6.62 -5.64
N PHE A 121 -7.59 -7.25 -4.49
CA PHE A 121 -6.37 -8.07 -4.31
C PHE A 121 -6.52 -9.53 -4.72
N GLU A 122 -7.70 -9.93 -5.19
CA GLU A 122 -7.96 -11.29 -5.63
C GLU A 122 -7.36 -11.56 -7.01
N ASP A 123 -7.48 -10.63 -7.96
CA ASP A 123 -7.00 -10.79 -9.34
C ASP A 123 -6.96 -9.48 -10.16
N PRO A 124 -6.31 -8.39 -9.71
CA PRO A 124 -6.35 -7.11 -10.41
C PRO A 124 -5.63 -7.15 -11.77
N ARG A 125 -5.95 -6.17 -12.64
CA ARG A 125 -5.15 -5.85 -13.84
C ARG A 125 -4.01 -4.89 -13.53
N VAL A 126 -4.24 -3.96 -12.60
CA VAL A 126 -3.27 -2.95 -12.17
C VAL A 126 -3.10 -3.02 -10.66
N LEU A 127 -1.86 -3.09 -10.21
CA LEU A 127 -1.50 -3.00 -8.80
C LEU A 127 -0.60 -1.78 -8.58
N ILE A 128 -1.07 -0.85 -7.77
CA ILE A 128 -0.42 0.44 -7.52
C ILE A 128 0.28 0.39 -6.18
N LEU A 129 1.61 0.53 -6.18
CA LEU A 129 2.42 0.53 -4.96
C LEU A 129 2.82 1.96 -4.59
N GLY A 130 2.28 2.42 -3.46
CA GLY A 130 2.47 3.75 -2.88
C GLY A 130 3.61 3.81 -1.87
N ILE A 131 3.46 4.59 -0.81
CA ILE A 131 4.38 4.72 0.33
C ILE A 131 3.55 4.72 1.61
N ASN A 132 2.65 5.69 1.74
CA ASN A 132 1.78 5.89 2.88
C ASN A 132 0.55 6.72 2.45
N PRO A 133 -0.59 6.56 3.13
CA PRO A 133 -1.73 7.45 2.96
C PRO A 133 -1.37 8.90 3.29
N LYS A 134 -1.88 9.87 2.53
CA LYS A 134 -1.46 11.28 2.63
C LYS A 134 -2.53 12.14 3.29
N MET A 135 -2.18 12.82 4.38
CA MET A 135 -3.10 13.76 5.02
C MET A 135 -2.68 15.21 4.82
N ASN A 136 -3.38 15.90 3.92
CA ASN A 136 -3.16 17.33 3.61
C ASN A 136 -4.04 18.28 4.43
N THR A 137 -5.08 17.78 5.09
CA THR A 137 -5.97 18.57 5.96
C THR A 137 -5.62 18.37 7.44
N PHE A 138 -6.02 19.32 8.27
CA PHE A 138 -5.88 19.21 9.73
C PHE A 138 -6.87 18.19 10.29
N ASP A 139 -8.11 18.27 9.82
CA ASP A 139 -9.24 17.42 10.19
C ASP A 139 -9.88 16.78 8.95
N HIS A 140 -10.60 15.67 9.15
CA HIS A 140 -11.32 14.95 8.10
C HIS A 140 -12.45 14.10 8.70
N GLU A 141 -13.50 13.88 7.91
CA GLU A 141 -14.51 12.88 8.25
C GLU A 141 -13.93 11.46 8.11
N PRO A 142 -14.29 10.50 8.99
CA PRO A 142 -13.84 9.12 8.90
C PRO A 142 -14.15 8.49 7.53
N TYR A 143 -13.22 7.71 7.00
CA TYR A 143 -13.37 7.05 5.69
C TYR A 143 -14.11 5.70 5.76
N ASN A 144 -14.52 5.26 6.95
CA ASN A 144 -15.20 3.98 7.20
C ASN A 144 -14.34 2.78 6.73
N LEU A 145 -13.05 2.78 7.14
CA LEU A 145 -12.06 1.81 6.64
C LEU A 145 -12.34 0.37 7.07
N LYS A 146 -13.24 0.17 8.03
CA LYS A 146 -13.61 -1.16 8.53
C LYS A 146 -14.02 -2.09 7.40
N ASN A 147 -14.87 -1.62 6.51
CA ASN A 147 -15.36 -2.42 5.38
C ASN A 147 -14.25 -2.79 4.39
N VAL A 148 -13.15 -2.02 4.38
CA VAL A 148 -11.94 -2.25 3.58
C VAL A 148 -11.18 -3.44 4.10
N TYR A 149 -10.94 -3.42 5.41
CA TYR A 149 -10.13 -4.42 6.04
C TYR A 149 -10.87 -5.76 6.14
N ASP A 150 -12.19 -5.78 6.29
CA ASP A 150 -12.94 -7.03 6.49
C ASP A 150 -12.91 -7.97 5.26
N LYS A 151 -12.78 -7.43 4.04
CA LYS A 151 -12.88 -8.19 2.79
C LYS A 151 -11.79 -7.80 1.78
N PRO A 152 -10.50 -8.12 2.05
CA PRO A 152 -9.41 -7.72 1.17
C PRO A 152 -9.44 -8.40 -0.21
N PHE A 153 -10.16 -9.51 -0.35
CA PHE A 153 -10.25 -10.33 -1.58
C PHE A 153 -11.59 -10.19 -2.32
N ASP A 154 -12.30 -9.08 -2.12
CA ASP A 154 -13.52 -8.78 -2.86
C ASP A 154 -13.17 -8.21 -4.24
N ARG A 155 -13.55 -8.93 -5.30
CA ARG A 155 -13.25 -8.59 -6.70
C ARG A 155 -14.03 -7.37 -7.20
N CYS A 156 -15.16 -7.07 -6.58
CA CYS A 156 -16.02 -5.95 -6.95
C CYS A 156 -15.89 -4.79 -5.95
N ARG A 157 -14.85 -4.81 -5.12
CA ARG A 157 -14.61 -3.79 -4.12
C ARG A 157 -14.41 -2.42 -4.77
N PRO A 158 -15.31 -1.44 -4.54
CA PRO A 158 -15.11 -0.09 -5.02
C PRO A 158 -13.87 0.53 -4.39
N ILE A 159 -13.13 1.29 -5.19
CA ILE A 159 -12.13 2.21 -4.70
C ILE A 159 -12.83 3.37 -4.01
N LEU A 160 -12.40 3.67 -2.79
CA LEU A 160 -12.87 4.81 -2.05
C LEU A 160 -12.70 6.09 -2.86
N ASN A 161 -13.75 6.89 -2.88
CA ASN A 161 -13.75 8.17 -3.57
C ASN A 161 -14.32 9.23 -2.64
N SER A 162 -13.70 10.40 -2.61
CA SER A 162 -14.24 11.55 -1.88
C SER A 162 -15.46 12.09 -2.65
N SER A 163 -16.56 12.33 -1.92
CA SER A 163 -17.76 13.01 -2.45
C SER A 163 -17.49 14.48 -2.76
N ASN A 164 -16.51 15.10 -2.10
CA ASN A 164 -16.01 16.45 -2.34
C ASN A 164 -14.48 16.42 -2.60
N PRO A 165 -14.03 15.92 -3.75
CA PRO A 165 -12.61 15.77 -4.02
C PRO A 165 -11.96 17.14 -4.23
N LYS A 166 -11.03 17.56 -3.38
CA LYS A 166 -10.16 18.70 -3.73
C LYS A 166 -9.16 18.24 -4.82
N PRO A 167 -8.61 19.17 -5.60
CA PRO A 167 -7.63 18.82 -6.64
C PRO A 167 -6.44 18.05 -6.06
N ASN A 168 -6.19 16.85 -6.60
CA ASN A 168 -5.13 15.92 -6.18
C ASN A 168 -5.33 15.29 -4.77
N ASP A 169 -6.53 15.33 -4.19
CA ASP A 169 -6.79 14.71 -2.87
C ASP A 169 -6.76 13.19 -2.91
N TYR A 170 -7.07 12.56 -4.05
CA TYR A 170 -7.14 11.11 -4.13
C TYR A 170 -6.60 10.57 -5.46
N TYR A 171 -6.27 9.27 -5.47
CA TYR A 171 -5.75 8.56 -6.63
C TYR A 171 -6.67 8.67 -7.85
N PHE A 172 -7.96 8.58 -7.59
CA PHE A 172 -9.05 8.70 -8.56
C PHE A 172 -9.97 9.84 -8.09
N SER A 173 -10.36 10.75 -8.98
CA SER A 173 -11.29 11.83 -8.63
C SER A 173 -12.10 12.28 -9.85
N HIS A 174 -13.26 12.90 -9.62
CA HIS A 174 -14.06 13.49 -10.69
C HIS A 174 -13.35 14.65 -11.41
N SER A 175 -12.33 15.26 -10.80
CA SER A 175 -11.62 16.45 -11.28
C SER A 175 -10.22 16.14 -11.85
N ASN A 176 -10.07 14.97 -12.49
CA ASN A 176 -8.82 14.39 -12.99
C ASN A 176 -7.89 13.92 -11.85
N GLY A 177 -8.12 12.67 -11.41
CA GLY A 177 -7.30 12.00 -10.40
C GLY A 177 -5.82 12.00 -10.73
N VAL A 178 -4.97 11.86 -9.71
CA VAL A 178 -3.50 11.98 -9.82
C VAL A 178 -2.91 11.11 -10.92
N PHE A 179 -3.52 9.95 -11.21
CA PHE A 179 -3.04 9.03 -12.23
C PHE A 179 -3.36 9.41 -13.67
N PHE A 180 -4.50 10.08 -13.93
CA PHE A 180 -5.00 10.27 -15.29
C PHE A 180 -4.90 11.71 -15.79
N LYS A 181 -4.50 12.65 -14.93
CA LYS A 181 -4.43 14.09 -15.24
C LYS A 181 -3.70 14.44 -16.54
N GLY A 182 -2.68 13.68 -16.93
CA GLY A 182 -1.92 13.88 -18.18
C GLY A 182 -2.53 13.27 -19.44
N MET A 183 -3.54 12.38 -19.33
CA MET A 183 -4.07 11.58 -20.45
C MET A 183 -5.41 12.07 -21.01
N ILE A 184 -6.09 12.95 -20.28
CA ILE A 184 -7.55 13.08 -20.40
C ILE A 184 -8.04 14.05 -21.48
N LYS A 185 -7.21 14.97 -22.00
CA LYS A 185 -7.72 16.11 -22.79
C LYS A 185 -8.66 15.73 -23.96
N ASN A 186 -8.51 14.54 -24.56
CA ASN A 186 -9.30 14.08 -25.70
C ASN A 186 -9.95 12.68 -25.55
N LYS A 187 -9.97 12.08 -24.34
CA LYS A 187 -10.47 10.70 -24.08
C LYS A 187 -11.22 10.57 -22.75
N MET A 188 -12.05 11.57 -22.44
CA MET A 188 -12.78 11.66 -21.16
C MET A 188 -13.83 10.53 -21.00
N ASP A 189 -14.35 10.03 -22.11
CA ASP A 189 -15.26 8.88 -22.19
C ASP A 189 -14.63 7.60 -21.61
N ILE A 190 -13.41 7.26 -22.02
CA ILE A 190 -12.68 6.09 -21.50
C ILE A 190 -12.42 6.27 -20.00
N TYR A 191 -12.03 7.48 -19.59
CA TYR A 191 -11.79 7.80 -18.18
C TYR A 191 -13.06 7.65 -17.33
N ASN A 192 -14.19 8.16 -17.81
CA ASN A 192 -15.47 8.05 -17.10
C ASN A 192 -15.89 6.59 -16.93
N ARG A 193 -15.70 5.74 -17.95
CA ARG A 193 -15.96 4.29 -17.85
C ARG A 193 -15.09 3.62 -16.78
N VAL A 194 -13.80 3.96 -16.72
CA VAL A 194 -12.91 3.46 -15.64
C VAL A 194 -13.44 3.91 -14.28
N LEU A 195 -13.81 5.18 -14.16
CA LEU A 195 -14.34 5.74 -12.92
C LEU A 195 -15.65 5.10 -12.48
N GLU A 196 -16.56 4.80 -13.40
CA GLU A 196 -17.81 4.09 -13.13
C GLU A 196 -17.51 2.69 -12.61
N GLN A 197 -16.65 1.95 -13.31
CA GLN A 197 -16.28 0.59 -12.94
C GLN A 197 -15.64 0.51 -11.55
N ILE A 198 -14.63 1.35 -11.26
CA ILE A 198 -13.95 1.30 -9.96
C ILE A 198 -14.81 1.82 -8.79
N LYS A 199 -15.96 2.46 -9.06
CA LYS A 199 -16.89 2.93 -8.02
C LYS A 199 -18.09 2.01 -7.83
N SER A 200 -18.28 1.05 -8.73
CA SER A 200 -19.42 0.15 -8.69
C SER A 200 -19.17 -0.98 -7.71
N GLU A 201 -20.14 -1.25 -6.84
CA GLU A 201 -20.14 -2.41 -5.92
C GLU A 201 -20.44 -3.72 -6.64
N ASN A 202 -20.89 -3.67 -7.90
CA ASN A 202 -21.35 -4.83 -8.66
C ASN A 202 -20.46 -5.16 -9.86
N GLU A 203 -19.50 -4.29 -10.20
CA GLU A 203 -18.59 -4.51 -11.32
C GLU A 203 -17.21 -4.93 -10.83
N TYR A 204 -16.56 -5.74 -11.66
CA TYR A 204 -15.17 -6.13 -11.45
C TYR A 204 -14.29 -4.88 -11.34
N THR A 205 -13.54 -4.76 -10.24
CA THR A 205 -12.59 -3.68 -10.02
C THR A 205 -11.23 -4.08 -10.57
N PRO A 206 -10.70 -3.39 -11.60
CA PRO A 206 -9.46 -3.80 -12.28
C PRO A 206 -8.19 -3.40 -11.52
N VAL A 207 -8.30 -2.76 -10.35
CA VAL A 207 -7.18 -2.15 -9.65
C VAL A 207 -7.12 -2.52 -8.17
N ALA A 208 -5.90 -2.67 -7.67
CA ALA A 208 -5.59 -2.64 -6.25
C ALA A 208 -4.61 -1.51 -5.94
N ILE A 209 -4.78 -0.88 -4.79
CA ILE A 209 -3.89 0.14 -4.25
C ILE A 209 -3.28 -0.42 -2.97
N TRP A 210 -1.98 -0.24 -2.79
CA TRP A 210 -1.26 -0.75 -1.64
C TRP A 210 -0.18 0.26 -1.19
N GLU A 211 -0.11 0.54 0.11
CA GLU A 211 0.84 1.47 0.73
C GLU A 211 1.80 0.72 1.67
N PHE A 212 3.13 0.99 1.57
CA PHE A 212 4.15 0.29 2.38
C PHE A 212 4.07 0.57 3.87
N PHE A 213 3.69 1.79 4.23
CA PHE A 213 3.53 2.23 5.60
C PHE A 213 2.05 2.46 5.89
N PRO A 214 1.49 1.75 6.88
CA PRO A 214 0.06 1.68 7.13
C PRO A 214 -0.55 2.93 7.78
N TYR A 215 0.22 3.99 8.02
CA TYR A 215 -0.30 5.13 8.77
C TYR A 215 -0.09 6.44 8.03
N ALA A 216 -1.05 7.34 8.19
CA ALA A 216 -1.10 8.57 7.42
C ALA A 216 -0.01 9.56 7.86
N SER A 217 0.59 10.23 6.88
CA SER A 217 1.51 11.35 7.14
C SER A 217 1.54 12.28 5.93
N LYS A 218 2.08 13.49 6.09
CA LYS A 218 2.29 14.38 4.95
C LYS A 218 3.43 13.87 4.05
N SER A 219 4.51 13.44 4.69
CA SER A 219 5.73 12.90 4.07
C SER A 219 6.38 11.86 4.98
N GLU A 220 7.45 11.25 4.51
CA GLU A 220 8.34 10.40 5.29
C GLU A 220 9.04 11.12 6.46
N THR A 221 9.01 12.46 6.48
CA THR A 221 9.67 13.30 7.48
C THR A 221 8.72 14.24 8.23
N LYS A 222 7.43 14.27 7.87
CA LYS A 222 6.47 15.25 8.41
C LYS A 222 5.10 14.63 8.66
N TRP A 223 4.56 14.85 9.86
CA TRP A 223 3.16 14.62 10.18
C TRP A 223 2.24 15.60 9.46
N PHE A 224 2.65 16.87 9.39
CA PHE A 224 1.95 17.97 8.72
C PHE A 224 2.94 19.07 8.29
N ASP A 225 2.52 20.11 7.54
CA ASP A 225 3.44 21.11 6.93
C ASP A 225 4.50 21.65 7.88
N ASN A 226 4.08 21.95 9.10
CA ASN A 226 4.89 22.58 10.15
C ASN A 226 5.18 21.63 11.34
N VAL A 227 4.80 20.35 11.21
CA VAL A 227 5.00 19.31 12.22
C VAL A 227 5.87 18.22 11.62
N GLU A 228 7.18 18.34 11.88
CA GLU A 228 8.14 17.30 11.53
C GLU A 228 7.92 16.05 12.38
N ILE A 229 8.31 14.89 11.87
CA ILE A 229 8.51 13.72 12.70
C ILE A 229 9.79 14.00 13.48
N GLY A 230 9.70 14.13 14.80
CA GLY A 230 10.70 14.68 15.70
C GLY A 230 11.77 13.70 16.18
N ILE A 231 12.42 14.07 17.30
CA ILE A 231 13.50 13.29 17.95
C ILE A 231 12.94 12.00 18.59
N GLY A 232 11.69 12.02 19.06
CA GLY A 232 10.97 10.83 19.55
C GLY A 232 10.53 9.86 18.45
N GLY A 233 10.45 10.33 17.20
CA GLY A 233 9.96 9.59 16.03
C GLY A 233 11.05 9.06 15.10
N LYS A 234 12.30 8.86 15.57
CA LYS A 234 13.35 8.21 14.75
C LYS A 234 12.88 6.84 14.26
N GLU A 235 12.24 6.09 15.15
CA GLU A 235 11.64 4.79 14.91
C GLU A 235 10.51 4.88 13.87
N ILE A 236 9.65 5.90 13.95
CA ILE A 236 8.59 6.16 12.96
C ILE A 236 9.18 6.34 11.56
N ARG A 237 10.25 7.13 11.42
CA ARG A 237 10.94 7.29 10.14
C ARG A 237 11.52 5.96 9.62
N GLN A 238 11.99 5.08 10.51
CA GLN A 238 12.48 3.76 10.12
C GLN A 238 11.36 2.88 9.56
N TYR A 239 10.16 2.89 10.16
CA TYR A 239 9.00 2.17 9.64
C TYR A 239 8.52 2.69 8.27
N LEU A 240 8.48 4.02 8.11
CA LEU A 240 8.14 4.69 6.84
C LEU A 240 9.11 4.34 5.69
N MET A 241 10.38 4.09 6.03
CA MET A 241 11.44 3.74 5.09
C MET A 241 11.67 2.23 4.96
N LEU A 242 10.88 1.39 5.64
CA LEU A 242 11.08 -0.07 5.74
C LEU A 242 12.49 -0.47 6.20
N ARG A 243 13.13 0.36 7.03
CA ARG A 243 14.39 0.04 7.74
C ARG A 243 14.14 -0.66 9.07
N ARG A 244 12.89 -0.67 9.49
CA ARG A 244 12.31 -1.39 10.61
C ARG A 244 10.91 -1.78 10.16
N ILE A 245 10.41 -2.95 10.52
CA ILE A 245 9.12 -3.43 10.01
C ILE A 245 8.16 -3.83 11.12
N LEU A 246 6.92 -3.34 11.05
CA LEU A 246 5.83 -3.71 11.96
C LEU A 246 5.19 -5.04 11.55
N PRO A 247 4.56 -5.77 12.49
CA PRO A 247 3.79 -6.98 12.14
C PRO A 247 2.74 -6.72 11.05
N SER A 248 1.97 -5.64 11.14
CA SER A 248 0.96 -5.31 10.12
C SER A 248 1.55 -5.09 8.72
N GLN A 249 2.77 -4.55 8.61
CA GLN A 249 3.47 -4.38 7.34
C GLN A 249 3.83 -5.73 6.71
N ILE A 250 4.16 -6.74 7.51
CA ILE A 250 4.38 -8.11 7.02
C ILE A 250 3.06 -8.73 6.56
N TRP A 251 1.96 -8.51 7.27
CA TRP A 251 0.64 -8.96 6.81
C TRP A 251 0.24 -8.31 5.47
N LEU A 252 0.47 -7.01 5.31
CA LEU A 252 0.27 -6.30 4.04
C LEU A 252 1.16 -6.87 2.93
N LEU A 253 2.40 -7.25 3.26
CA LEU A 253 3.30 -7.92 2.34
C LEU A 253 2.77 -9.31 1.93
N CYS A 254 2.13 -10.05 2.84
CA CYS A 254 1.46 -11.30 2.51
C CYS A 254 0.31 -11.08 1.52
N LEU A 255 -0.51 -10.05 1.72
CA LEU A 255 -1.58 -9.69 0.80
C LEU A 255 -1.02 -9.36 -0.60
N LEU A 256 0.03 -8.53 -0.66
CA LEU A 256 0.72 -8.19 -1.91
C LEU A 256 1.33 -9.43 -2.60
N THR A 257 2.01 -10.28 -1.83
CA THR A 257 2.67 -11.48 -2.35
C THR A 257 1.65 -12.47 -2.90
N TYR A 258 0.51 -12.65 -2.22
CA TYR A 258 -0.58 -13.49 -2.73
C TYR A 258 -1.04 -13.03 -4.10
N THR A 259 -1.35 -11.74 -4.26
CA THR A 259 -1.86 -11.18 -5.53
C THR A 259 -0.87 -11.41 -6.67
N ILE A 260 0.42 -11.18 -6.41
CA ILE A 260 1.48 -11.39 -7.42
C ILE A 260 1.65 -12.88 -7.73
N LYS A 261 1.73 -13.74 -6.72
CA LYS A 261 1.90 -15.19 -6.90
C LYS A 261 0.72 -15.82 -7.63
N LYS A 262 -0.50 -15.39 -7.34
CA LYS A 262 -1.68 -15.88 -8.05
C LYS A 262 -1.62 -15.50 -9.53
N ALA A 263 -1.28 -14.25 -9.83
CA ALA A 263 -1.08 -13.81 -11.21
C ALA A 263 0.00 -14.62 -11.95
N ILE A 264 1.11 -14.94 -11.28
CA ILE A 264 2.17 -15.83 -11.83
C ILE A 264 1.60 -17.22 -12.14
N LEU A 265 0.98 -17.87 -11.16
CA LEU A 265 0.53 -19.26 -11.28
C LEU A 265 -0.62 -19.46 -12.28
N GLU A 266 -1.48 -18.45 -12.42
CA GLU A 266 -2.59 -18.46 -13.37
C GLU A 266 -2.21 -17.88 -14.75
N ASN A 267 -0.95 -17.45 -14.92
CA ASN A 267 -0.48 -16.74 -16.10
C ASN A 267 -1.36 -15.52 -16.45
N GLN A 268 -1.89 -14.86 -15.42
CA GLN A 268 -2.74 -13.68 -15.57
C GLN A 268 -1.86 -12.45 -15.77
N LYS A 269 -2.21 -11.64 -16.78
CA LYS A 269 -1.56 -10.34 -16.99
C LYS A 269 -1.79 -9.41 -15.81
N LEU A 270 -0.70 -8.91 -15.23
CA LEU A 270 -0.70 -7.94 -14.14
C LEU A 270 0.30 -6.81 -14.44
N THR A 271 -0.14 -5.56 -14.33
CA THR A 271 0.76 -4.40 -14.36
C THR A 271 0.95 -3.88 -12.95
N ILE A 272 2.20 -3.85 -12.47
CA ILE A 272 2.55 -3.26 -11.18
C ILE A 272 3.17 -1.89 -11.42
N PHE A 273 2.59 -0.84 -10.85
CA PHE A 273 3.09 0.53 -10.97
C PHE A 273 3.67 1.05 -9.64
N LEU A 274 4.96 1.37 -9.66
CA LEU A 274 5.70 1.90 -8.51
C LEU A 274 5.69 3.43 -8.50
N LYS A 275 5.11 4.02 -7.46
CA LYS A 275 5.15 5.48 -7.26
C LYS A 275 6.49 5.96 -6.69
N LYS A 276 7.15 5.13 -5.88
CA LYS A 276 8.47 5.40 -5.30
C LYS A 276 9.49 4.44 -5.88
N ASN A 277 10.55 5.00 -6.42
CA ASN A 277 11.63 4.25 -7.04
C ASN A 277 12.99 4.97 -6.85
N ASN A 278 13.14 5.66 -5.72
CA ASN A 278 14.44 6.24 -5.39
C ASN A 278 15.40 5.13 -4.98
N LYS A 279 16.70 5.35 -5.18
CA LYS A 279 17.74 4.35 -4.97
C LYS A 279 17.68 3.72 -3.58
N GLU A 280 17.60 4.56 -2.55
CA GLU A 280 17.59 4.14 -1.15
C GLU A 280 16.45 3.16 -0.83
N PHE A 281 15.22 3.47 -1.25
CA PHE A 281 14.06 2.62 -1.01
C PHE A 281 14.10 1.30 -1.79
N ARG A 282 14.70 1.31 -2.98
CA ARG A 282 14.87 0.09 -3.75
C ARG A 282 15.84 -0.86 -3.09
N GLU A 283 17.02 -0.33 -2.75
CA GLU A 283 18.13 -1.10 -2.20
C GLU A 283 17.80 -1.64 -0.80
N SER A 284 16.97 -0.91 -0.03
CA SER A 284 16.57 -1.35 1.30
C SER A 284 15.43 -2.36 1.33
N PHE A 285 14.66 -2.52 0.23
CA PHE A 285 13.46 -3.35 0.26
C PHE A 285 13.06 -3.91 -1.12
N LEU A 286 12.73 -3.06 -2.10
CA LEU A 286 12.04 -3.52 -3.33
C LEU A 286 12.85 -4.52 -4.14
N ASP A 287 14.14 -4.26 -4.34
CA ASP A 287 14.98 -5.13 -5.19
C ASP A 287 15.08 -6.53 -4.57
N GLN A 288 15.19 -6.61 -3.25
CA GLN A 288 15.24 -7.86 -2.51
C GLN A 288 13.89 -8.59 -2.50
N TYR A 289 12.81 -7.88 -2.21
CA TYR A 289 11.46 -8.44 -2.26
C TYR A 289 11.14 -9.04 -3.64
N PHE A 290 11.44 -8.30 -4.72
CA PHE A 290 11.22 -8.80 -6.08
C PHE A 290 12.15 -9.96 -6.44
N SER A 291 13.35 -10.02 -5.86
CA SER A 291 14.24 -11.18 -5.99
C SER A 291 13.65 -12.43 -5.34
N TYR A 292 13.04 -12.31 -4.15
CA TYR A 292 12.35 -13.43 -3.48
C TYR A 292 11.17 -13.99 -4.29
N ILE A 293 10.50 -13.16 -5.08
CA ILE A 293 9.40 -13.59 -5.97
C ILE A 293 9.92 -14.02 -7.35
N ASN A 294 11.18 -13.74 -7.66
CA ASN A 294 11.78 -13.91 -8.99
C ASN A 294 11.05 -13.13 -10.09
N LEU A 295 10.63 -11.89 -9.78
CA LEU A 295 9.71 -11.12 -10.62
C LEU A 295 10.31 -10.71 -11.99
N GLN A 296 11.64 -10.63 -12.10
CA GLN A 296 12.32 -10.26 -13.33
C GLN A 296 12.15 -11.31 -14.45
N GLU A 297 11.95 -12.57 -14.09
CA GLU A 297 11.82 -13.71 -15.02
C GLU A 297 10.35 -13.95 -15.45
N VAL A 298 9.40 -13.16 -14.94
CA VAL A 298 7.96 -13.38 -15.15
C VAL A 298 7.45 -12.52 -16.31
N GLU A 299 7.12 -13.15 -17.43
CA GLU A 299 6.69 -12.45 -18.65
C GLU A 299 5.29 -11.81 -18.55
N ASN A 300 4.35 -12.45 -17.84
CA ASN A 300 2.97 -11.96 -17.72
C ASN A 300 2.84 -10.78 -16.73
N ILE A 301 3.92 -10.40 -16.04
CA ILE A 301 3.91 -9.26 -15.11
C ILE A 301 4.76 -8.12 -15.66
N HIS A 302 4.14 -6.97 -15.83
CA HIS A 302 4.83 -5.75 -16.21
C HIS A 302 5.09 -4.86 -14.99
N LEU A 303 6.35 -4.74 -14.59
CA LEU A 303 6.76 -3.86 -13.50
C LEU A 303 7.20 -2.50 -14.03
N LEU A 304 6.44 -1.45 -13.71
CA LEU A 304 6.61 -0.09 -14.21
C LEU A 304 6.89 0.90 -13.10
N THR A 305 7.56 1.98 -13.48
CA THR A 305 7.85 3.14 -12.64
C THR A 305 7.65 4.40 -13.46
N LYS A 306 7.45 5.54 -12.78
CA LYS A 306 7.46 6.83 -13.45
C LYS A 306 8.83 7.17 -14.10
N LYS A 307 8.81 7.97 -15.16
CA LYS A 307 10.02 8.58 -15.77
C LYS A 307 10.64 9.60 -14.81
N ASN A 308 11.96 9.78 -14.90
CA ASN A 308 12.70 10.68 -14.01
C ASN A 308 12.26 12.14 -14.24
N GLY A 309 12.12 12.93 -13.17
CA GLY A 309 11.77 14.35 -13.25
C GLY A 309 10.33 14.66 -13.67
N ARG A 310 9.46 13.64 -13.79
CA ARG A 310 8.07 13.80 -14.20
C ARG A 310 7.09 13.67 -13.02
N SER A 311 5.86 14.15 -13.26
CA SER A 311 4.74 14.18 -12.30
C SER A 311 4.33 12.77 -11.85
N LYS A 312 3.35 12.70 -10.93
CA LYS A 312 2.85 11.45 -10.32
C LYS A 312 1.89 10.65 -11.21
N GLU A 313 1.68 11.09 -12.45
CA GLU A 313 0.71 10.53 -13.39
C GLU A 313 1.11 9.12 -13.85
N PHE A 314 0.14 8.22 -13.97
CA PHE A 314 0.34 6.87 -14.46
C PHE A 314 -0.19 6.77 -15.89
N SER A 315 0.62 7.21 -16.85
CA SER A 315 0.27 7.32 -18.27
C SER A 315 1.31 6.70 -19.19
N PHE A 316 0.91 6.33 -20.42
CA PHE A 316 1.86 5.82 -21.42
C PHE A 316 3.04 6.78 -21.67
N THR A 317 2.81 8.10 -21.61
CA THR A 317 3.85 9.11 -21.78
C THR A 317 4.82 9.20 -20.59
N ASN A 318 4.41 8.73 -19.40
CA ASN A 318 5.14 8.91 -18.14
C ASN A 318 5.67 7.62 -17.50
N VAL A 319 5.42 6.44 -18.09
CA VAL A 319 5.91 5.16 -17.55
C VAL A 319 7.18 4.69 -18.24
N LYS A 320 7.98 3.91 -17.51
CA LYS A 320 9.09 3.13 -18.04
C LYS A 320 9.20 1.80 -17.27
N PRO A 321 9.85 0.78 -17.84
CA PRO A 321 10.16 -0.45 -17.13
C PRO A 321 11.01 -0.17 -15.88
N TYR A 322 10.76 -0.95 -14.83
CA TYR A 322 11.59 -0.91 -13.63
C TYR A 322 12.99 -1.47 -13.89
N TYR A 323 13.05 -2.62 -14.55
CA TYR A 323 14.29 -3.27 -14.96
C TYR A 323 14.78 -2.66 -16.27
N LYS A 324 16.04 -2.22 -16.31
CA LYS A 324 16.61 -1.46 -17.44
C LYS A 324 16.71 -2.27 -18.74
N ASN A 325 16.80 -3.59 -18.63
CA ASN A 325 16.93 -4.54 -19.73
C ASN A 325 15.58 -4.95 -20.34
N LEU A 326 14.46 -4.55 -19.74
CA LEU A 326 13.14 -4.81 -20.30
C LEU A 326 12.70 -3.63 -21.15
N THR A 327 12.08 -3.93 -22.29
CA THR A 327 11.39 -2.95 -23.13
C THR A 327 9.93 -2.83 -22.67
N TRP A 328 9.47 -1.61 -22.45
CA TRP A 328 8.03 -1.35 -22.36
C TRP A 328 7.47 -1.39 -23.77
N LYS A 329 6.38 -2.13 -23.97
CA LYS A 329 5.70 -2.34 -25.26
C LYS A 329 5.57 -1.07 -26.10
N ASP A 330 5.31 -1.25 -27.40
CA ASP A 330 4.94 -0.22 -28.38
C ASP A 330 3.55 0.42 -28.08
N ILE A 331 3.32 0.84 -26.84
CA ILE A 331 2.13 1.61 -26.45
C ILE A 331 2.43 3.08 -26.73
N ASP A 332 1.93 3.57 -27.86
CA ASP A 332 2.17 4.93 -28.35
C ASP A 332 0.95 5.86 -28.19
N ASN A 333 -0.20 5.34 -27.76
CA ASN A 333 -1.44 6.09 -27.58
C ASN A 333 -2.22 5.70 -26.32
N THR A 334 -3.22 6.52 -25.98
CA THR A 334 -4.04 6.39 -24.77
C THR A 334 -4.92 5.13 -24.81
N GLU A 335 -5.50 4.81 -25.95
CA GLU A 335 -6.41 3.68 -26.16
C GLU A 335 -5.70 2.36 -25.90
N MET A 336 -4.52 2.18 -26.50
CA MET A 336 -3.66 1.02 -26.27
C MET A 336 -3.24 0.92 -24.81
N PHE A 337 -2.98 2.06 -24.14
CA PHE A 337 -2.66 2.02 -22.71
C PHE A 337 -3.84 1.49 -21.90
N PHE A 338 -5.07 1.93 -22.16
CA PHE A 338 -6.25 1.43 -21.45
C PHE A 338 -6.57 -0.03 -21.76
N SER A 339 -6.51 -0.45 -23.03
CA SER A 339 -6.75 -1.83 -23.39
C SER A 339 -5.68 -2.78 -22.85
N GLU A 340 -4.40 -2.43 -23.00
CA GLU A 340 -3.30 -3.30 -22.60
C GLU A 340 -3.05 -3.30 -21.08
N VAL A 341 -3.12 -2.15 -20.42
CA VAL A 341 -2.77 -2.03 -18.99
C VAL A 341 -3.99 -2.27 -18.11
N TRP A 342 -5.13 -1.70 -18.47
CA TRP A 342 -6.34 -1.74 -17.66
C TRP A 342 -7.30 -2.85 -18.08
N GLY A 343 -7.09 -3.49 -19.23
CA GLY A 343 -7.99 -4.53 -19.75
C GLY A 343 -9.33 -3.97 -20.19
N LEU A 344 -9.37 -2.69 -20.58
CA LEU A 344 -10.60 -2.01 -20.98
C LEU A 344 -10.71 -1.96 -22.50
N GLU A 345 -11.71 -2.63 -23.05
CA GLU A 345 -12.05 -2.50 -24.46
C GLU A 345 -12.49 -1.05 -24.74
N VAL A 346 -11.71 -0.37 -25.56
CA VAL A 346 -12.12 0.89 -26.19
C VAL A 346 -13.11 0.49 -27.27
N LYS A 347 -14.40 0.75 -27.05
CA LYS A 347 -15.41 0.59 -28.09
C LYS A 347 -15.27 1.78 -29.03
N GLU A 348 -15.12 1.51 -30.32
CA GLU A 348 -15.07 2.53 -31.39
C GLU A 348 -16.37 3.33 -31.48
#